data_AF-A0A4Y9RC21-F1
#
_entry.id   AF-A0A4Y9RC21-F1
#
_cell.length_a   1.000
_cell.length_b   1.000
_cell.length_c   1.000
_cell.angle_alpha   90.00
_cell.angle_beta   90.00
_cell.angle_gamma   90.00
#
_symmetry.space_group_name_H-M   'P 1'
#
loop_
_entity.id
_entity.type
_entity.pdbx_description
1 polymer ?
#
loop_
_entity_poly.entity_id
_entity_poly.type
_entity_poly.pdbx_seq_one_letter_code
_entity_poly.pdbx_strand_id
1 'polypeptide(L)'
;MDEIRKYVQRWYELAQMRQRVIDGTATEQEALSVLTGLPTDAFPFIEKCQKEDVLKAQIARWWEGVPAAERSKEMTMAEFCSLFRQTGAGAWQIGAALRELGWTSSRRRWKESGPRCRVWLPPAASS
;
A
#
# COMPACT_ATOMS: atom_id res chain seq x y z
N MET A 1 -19.08 7.31 -13.25
CA MET A 1 -18.67 5.96 -12.77
C MET A 1 -17.79 5.23 -13.78
N ASP A 2 -18.01 5.40 -15.10
CA ASP A 2 -17.23 4.69 -16.13
C ASP A 2 -15.79 5.16 -16.30
N GLU A 3 -15.49 6.45 -16.10
CA GLU A 3 -14.12 6.97 -16.23
C GLU A 3 -13.16 6.42 -15.18
N ILE A 4 -13.59 6.32 -13.92
CA ILE A 4 -12.77 5.75 -12.84
C ILE A 4 -12.44 4.28 -13.16
N ARG A 5 -13.43 3.51 -13.65
CA ARG A 5 -13.22 2.11 -14.04
C ARG A 5 -12.21 1.98 -15.19
N LYS A 6 -12.27 2.88 -16.17
CA LYS A 6 -11.29 2.94 -17.27
C LYS A 6 -9.88 3.18 -16.74
N TYR A 7 -9.69 4.11 -15.80
CA TYR A 7 -8.36 4.40 -15.24
C TYR A 7 -7.82 3.27 -14.36
N VAL A 8 -8.69 2.64 -13.56
CA VAL A 8 -8.33 1.45 -12.78
C VAL A 8 -7.89 0.31 -13.70
N GLN A 9 -8.62 0.06 -14.79
CA GLN A 9 -8.26 -0.96 -15.77
C GLN A 9 -6.88 -0.69 -16.41
N ARG A 10 -6.64 0.57 -16.82
CA ARG A 10 -5.34 0.99 -17.39
C ARG A 10 -4.19 0.86 -16.39
N TRP A 11 -4.43 1.14 -15.11
CA TRP A 11 -3.46 0.90 -14.06
C TRP A 11 -3.07 -0.58 -13.94
N TYR A 12 -4.07 -1.49 -13.93
CA TYR A 12 -3.80 -2.93 -13.88
C TYR A 12 -3.04 -3.43 -15.10
N GLU A 13 -3.38 -2.94 -16.30
CA GLU A 13 -2.66 -3.29 -17.54
C GLU A 13 -1.18 -2.85 -17.47
N LEU A 14 -0.91 -1.65 -16.96
CA LEU A 14 0.45 -1.17 -16.74
C LEU A 14 1.19 -1.99 -15.68
N ALA A 15 0.54 -2.35 -14.58
CA ALA A 15 1.13 -3.17 -13.53
C ALA A 15 1.48 -4.57 -14.05
N GLN A 16 0.59 -5.19 -14.82
CA GLN A 16 0.85 -6.48 -15.49
C GLN A 16 1.98 -6.39 -16.50
N MET A 17 1.99 -5.34 -17.33
CA MET A 17 3.05 -5.14 -18.31
C MET A 17 4.42 -4.95 -17.63
N ARG A 18 4.47 -4.17 -16.54
CA ARG A 18 5.68 -4.02 -15.73
C ARG A 18 6.16 -5.37 -15.20
N GLN A 19 5.27 -6.19 -14.66
CA GLN A 19 5.63 -7.51 -14.16
C GLN A 19 6.17 -8.41 -15.27
N ARG A 20 5.53 -8.41 -16.44
CA ARG A 20 6.01 -9.17 -17.61
C ARG A 20 7.40 -8.76 -18.08
N VAL A 21 7.72 -7.46 -18.05
CA VAL A 21 9.09 -6.98 -18.36
C VAL A 21 10.10 -7.47 -17.33
N ILE A 22 9.77 -7.40 -16.03
CA ILE A 22 10.64 -7.93 -14.95
C ILE A 22 10.87 -9.43 -15.14
N ASP A 23 9.83 -10.17 -15.49
CA ASP A 23 9.88 -11.63 -15.71
C ASP A 23 10.53 -12.00 -17.06
N GLY A 24 10.90 -11.03 -17.90
CA GLY A 24 11.47 -11.25 -19.24
C GLY A 24 10.47 -11.80 -20.27
N THR A 25 9.17 -11.75 -19.99
CA THR A 25 8.08 -12.23 -20.86
C THR A 25 7.40 -11.12 -21.68
N ALA A 26 7.90 -9.90 -21.56
CA ALA A 26 7.59 -8.77 -22.43
C ALA A 26 8.85 -7.93 -22.66
N THR A 27 8.91 -7.32 -23.83
CA THR A 27 9.97 -6.39 -24.23
C THR A 27 9.66 -4.96 -23.79
N GLU A 28 10.70 -4.13 -23.69
CA GLU A 28 10.53 -2.68 -23.44
C GLU A 28 9.68 -2.01 -24.54
N GLN A 29 9.74 -2.51 -25.77
CA GLN A 29 8.96 -2.01 -26.90
C GLN A 29 7.46 -2.27 -26.72
N GLU A 30 7.09 -3.45 -26.22
CA GLU A 30 5.70 -3.78 -25.87
C GLU A 30 5.19 -2.91 -24.72
N ALA A 31 6.04 -2.62 -23.72
CA ALA A 31 5.70 -1.72 -22.62
C ALA A 31 5.49 -0.28 -23.09
N LEU A 32 6.33 0.22 -24.00
CA LEU A 32 6.20 1.54 -24.62
C LEU A 32 4.87 1.68 -25.38
N SER A 33 4.45 0.66 -26.12
CA SER A 33 3.18 0.69 -26.85
C SER A 33 1.98 0.89 -25.90
N VAL A 34 1.97 0.22 -24.75
CA VAL A 34 0.93 0.40 -23.72
C VAL A 34 0.94 1.82 -23.16
N LEU A 35 2.12 2.39 -22.90
CA LEU A 35 2.26 3.76 -22.38
C LEU A 35 1.78 4.82 -23.37
N THR A 36 2.05 4.65 -24.67
CA THR A 36 1.65 5.61 -25.71
C THR A 36 0.15 5.68 -25.97
N GLY A 37 -0.61 4.64 -25.60
CA GLY A 37 -2.07 4.60 -25.75
C GLY A 37 -2.85 5.27 -24.61
N LEU A 38 -2.17 5.82 -23.61
CA LEU A 38 -2.82 6.40 -22.43
C LEU A 38 -3.19 7.86 -22.66
N PRO A 39 -4.43 8.26 -22.31
CA PRO A 39 -4.81 9.66 -22.37
C PRO A 39 -4.08 10.46 -21.28
N THR A 40 -3.75 11.72 -21.56
CA THR A 40 -2.89 12.55 -20.70
C THR A 40 -3.46 12.77 -19.29
N ASP A 41 -4.77 12.72 -19.15
CA ASP A 41 -5.49 12.80 -17.88
C ASP A 41 -5.40 11.52 -17.03
N ALA A 42 -4.92 10.40 -17.60
CA ALA A 42 -4.64 9.19 -16.85
C ALA A 42 -3.37 9.29 -16.00
N PHE A 43 -2.39 10.12 -16.38
CA PHE A 43 -1.08 10.17 -15.71
C PHE A 43 -1.16 10.57 -14.22
N PRO A 44 -1.92 11.60 -13.81
CA PRO A 44 -2.06 11.93 -12.38
C PRO A 44 -2.71 10.79 -11.56
N PHE A 45 -3.67 10.07 -12.15
CA PHE A 45 -4.28 8.91 -11.50
C PHE A 45 -3.29 7.76 -11.36
N ILE A 46 -2.54 7.46 -12.43
CA ILE A 46 -1.50 6.41 -12.43
C ILE A 46 -0.42 6.74 -11.40
N GLU A 47 0.04 7.99 -11.34
CA GLU A 47 1.04 8.43 -10.35
C GLU A 47 0.52 8.26 -8.91
N LYS A 48 -0.77 8.56 -8.67
CA LYS A 48 -1.40 8.31 -7.38
C LYS A 48 -1.41 6.82 -7.04
N CYS A 49 -1.83 5.96 -7.97
CA CYS A 49 -1.82 4.50 -7.76
C CYS A 49 -0.41 3.96 -7.53
N GLN A 50 0.60 4.46 -8.25
CA GLN A 50 2.01 4.13 -8.03
C GLN A 50 2.46 4.48 -6.62
N LYS A 51 2.13 5.68 -6.13
CA LYS A 51 2.49 6.11 -4.76
C LYS A 51 1.81 5.23 -3.70
N GLU A 52 0.56 4.84 -3.92
CA GLU A 52 -0.17 3.92 -3.03
C GLU A 52 0.48 2.52 -3.02
N ASP A 53 0.88 1.99 -4.17
CA ASP A 53 1.55 0.69 -4.26
C ASP A 53 2.96 0.71 -3.66
N VAL A 54 3.73 1.77 -3.87
CA VAL A 54 5.04 1.96 -3.22
C VAL A 54 4.87 2.01 -1.71
N LEU A 55 3.87 2.74 -1.21
CA LEU A 55 3.57 2.80 0.22
C LEU A 55 3.22 1.42 0.78
N LYS A 56 2.36 0.67 0.09
CA LYS A 56 2.00 -0.71 0.48
C LYS A 56 3.24 -1.62 0.53
N ALA A 57 4.10 -1.56 -0.47
CA ALA A 57 5.33 -2.34 -0.51
C ALA A 57 6.29 -1.96 0.64
N GLN A 58 6.43 -0.66 0.95
CA GLN A 58 7.22 -0.18 2.07
C GLN A 58 6.68 -0.70 3.41
N ILE A 59 5.36 -0.65 3.61
CA ILE A 59 4.71 -1.17 4.83
C ILE A 59 4.90 -2.68 4.96
N ALA A 60 4.71 -3.43 3.87
CA ALA A 60 4.91 -4.88 3.87
C ALA A 60 6.36 -5.25 4.21
N ARG A 61 7.33 -4.62 3.56
CA ARG A 61 8.76 -4.83 3.82
C ARG A 61 9.16 -4.43 5.24
N TRP A 62 8.63 -3.32 5.74
CA TRP A 62 8.82 -2.91 7.13
C TRP A 62 8.34 -4.00 8.08
N TRP A 63 7.13 -4.54 7.87
CA TRP A 63 6.55 -5.58 8.71
C TRP A 63 7.34 -6.90 8.66
N GLU A 64 7.81 -7.30 7.49
CA GLU A 64 8.68 -8.48 7.34
C GLU A 64 10.00 -8.32 8.11
N GLY A 65 10.53 -7.10 8.19
CA GLY A 65 11.74 -6.79 8.95
C GLY A 65 11.56 -6.78 10.47
N VAL A 66 10.32 -6.73 10.99
CA VAL A 66 10.06 -6.83 12.43
C VAL A 66 10.32 -8.27 12.88
N PRO A 67 11.18 -8.51 13.89
CA PRO A 67 11.43 -9.85 14.42
C PRO A 67 10.14 -10.57 14.80
N ALA A 68 10.00 -11.86 14.52
CA ALA A 68 8.75 -12.59 14.77
C ALA A 68 8.30 -12.55 16.25
N ALA A 69 9.25 -12.48 17.20
CA ALA A 69 8.96 -12.30 18.62
C ALA A 69 8.42 -10.91 18.97
N GLU A 70 8.74 -9.90 18.15
CA GLU A 70 8.33 -8.50 18.28
C GLU A 70 7.17 -8.14 17.37
N ARG A 71 6.78 -9.03 16.43
CA ARG A 71 5.51 -8.96 15.69
C ARG A 71 4.38 -9.17 16.69
N SER A 72 4.14 -8.11 17.44
CA SER A 72 3.08 -7.98 18.41
C SER A 72 1.76 -8.32 17.72
N LYS A 73 0.78 -8.77 18.52
CA LYS A 73 -0.60 -8.89 18.02
C LYS A 73 -1.15 -7.53 17.54
N GLU A 74 -0.48 -6.40 17.87
CA GLU A 74 -0.97 -5.05 17.61
C GLU A 74 0.21 -4.07 17.38
N MET A 75 0.20 -3.36 16.26
CA MET A 75 1.09 -2.23 16.01
C MET A 75 0.79 -1.11 17.00
N THR A 76 1.83 -0.75 17.73
CA THR A 76 1.87 0.35 18.69
C THR A 76 1.96 1.71 17.98
N MET A 77 1.69 2.79 18.72
CA MET A 77 1.87 4.15 18.19
C MET A 77 3.34 4.44 17.88
N ALA A 78 4.29 3.85 18.60
CA ALA A 78 5.72 4.06 18.35
C ALA A 78 6.11 3.48 16.97
N GLU A 79 5.64 2.28 16.66
CA GLU A 79 5.81 1.64 15.34
C GLU A 79 5.11 2.43 14.25
N PHE A 80 3.87 2.89 14.49
CA PHE A 80 3.15 3.74 13.55
C PHE A 80 3.89 5.05 13.26
N CYS A 81 4.44 5.71 14.28
CA CYS A 81 5.25 6.92 14.12
C CYS A 81 6.59 6.63 13.41
N SER A 82 7.17 5.45 13.62
CA SER A 82 8.34 5.01 12.87
C SER A 82 8.02 4.88 11.38
N LEU A 83 6.91 4.21 11.06
CA LEU A 83 6.41 4.03 9.70
C LEU A 83 6.09 5.37 9.03
N PHE A 84 5.46 6.29 9.76
CA PHE A 84 5.23 7.67 9.30
C PHE A 84 6.53 8.38 8.89
N ARG A 85 7.58 8.29 9.73
CA ARG A 85 8.88 8.91 9.43
C ARG A 85 9.60 8.24 8.26
N GLN A 86 9.51 6.92 8.14
CA GLN A 86 10.19 6.16 7.08
C GLN A 86 9.53 6.36 5.70
N THR A 87 8.20 6.44 5.67
CA THR A 87 7.43 6.54 4.42
C THR A 87 7.18 7.99 4.00
N GLY A 88 7.22 8.95 4.94
CA GLY A 88 6.81 10.34 4.70
C GLY A 88 5.32 10.49 4.39
N ALA A 89 4.54 9.41 4.46
CA ALA A 89 3.12 9.40 4.12
C ALA A 89 2.28 9.89 5.30
N GLY A 90 1.18 10.60 4.99
CA GLY A 90 0.22 11.04 6.00
C GLY A 90 -0.42 9.87 6.76
N ALA A 91 -0.81 10.08 8.01
CA ALA A 91 -1.42 9.05 8.85
C ALA A 91 -2.68 8.41 8.20
N TRP A 92 -3.44 9.18 7.43
CA TRP A 92 -4.60 8.66 6.68
C TRP A 92 -4.19 7.72 5.54
N GLN A 93 -3.11 8.04 4.81
CA GLN A 93 -2.60 7.21 3.71
C GLN A 93 -2.06 5.88 4.24
N ILE A 94 -1.29 5.93 5.33
CA ILE A 94 -0.82 4.73 6.04
C ILE A 94 -2.00 3.86 6.47
N GLY A 95 -3.02 4.47 7.08
CA GLY A 95 -4.22 3.75 7.49
C GLY A 95 -5.09 3.22 6.35
N ALA A 96 -5.00 3.79 5.14
CA ALA A 96 -5.64 3.22 3.96
C ALA A 96 -4.85 2.00 3.45
N ALA A 97 -3.53 2.15 3.30
CA ALA A 97 -2.64 1.10 2.85
C ALA A 97 -2.64 -0.12 3.79
N LEU A 98 -2.65 0.09 5.11
CA LEU A 98 -2.78 -1.00 6.09
C LEU A 98 -4.07 -1.82 5.90
N ARG A 99 -5.20 -1.17 5.63
CA ARG A 99 -6.47 -1.87 5.37
C ARG A 99 -6.42 -2.71 4.09
N GLU A 100 -5.80 -2.18 3.03
CA GLU A 100 -5.61 -2.94 1.79
C GLU A 100 -4.68 -4.14 1.98
N LEU A 101 -3.70 -4.04 2.88
CA LEU A 101 -2.83 -5.14 3.28
C LEU A 101 -3.48 -6.11 4.28
N GLY A 102 -4.79 -6.00 4.54
CA GLY A 102 -5.54 -6.89 5.43
C GLY A 102 -5.39 -6.59 6.93
N TRP A 103 -4.77 -5.47 7.30
CA TRP A 103 -4.73 -5.05 8.70
C TRP A 103 -6.08 -4.50 9.14
N THR A 104 -6.44 -4.75 10.40
CA THR A 104 -7.68 -4.22 10.98
C THR A 104 -7.38 -3.16 12.02
N SER A 105 -8.13 -2.07 12.00
CA SER A 105 -8.00 -1.04 13.04
C SER A 105 -8.98 -1.29 14.18
N SER A 106 -8.49 -1.32 15.41
CA SER A 106 -9.33 -1.35 16.60
C SER A 106 -9.16 -0.07 17.43
N ARG A 107 -10.24 0.41 18.05
CA ARG A 107 -10.16 1.51 19.02
C ARG A 107 -9.93 0.89 20.40
N ARG A 108 -8.71 1.02 20.93
CA ARG A 108 -8.40 0.58 22.30
C ARG A 108 -8.13 1.78 23.20
N ARG A 109 -8.48 1.63 24.48
CA ARG A 109 -7.99 2.55 25.52
C ARG A 109 -6.54 2.21 25.79
N TRP A 110 -5.66 3.20 25.73
CA TRP A 110 -4.26 3.00 26.09
C TRP A 110 -4.06 2.80 27.59
N LYS A 111 -5.00 3.28 28.43
CA LYS A 111 -5.21 2.97 29.86
C LYS A 111 -6.67 3.27 30.22
N GLU A 112 -7.18 2.74 31.34
CA GLU A 112 -8.57 2.93 31.82
C GLU A 112 -9.07 4.39 31.80
N SER A 113 -8.16 5.38 31.88
CA SER A 113 -8.44 6.82 31.90
C SER A 113 -7.81 7.64 30.75
N GLY A 114 -7.18 7.02 29.75
CA GLY A 114 -6.48 7.72 28.66
C GLY A 114 -7.34 8.00 27.41
N PRO A 115 -6.91 8.90 26.50
CA PRO A 115 -7.57 9.11 25.23
C PRO A 115 -7.61 7.80 24.42
N ARG A 116 -8.74 7.54 23.74
CA ARG A 116 -8.88 6.39 22.85
C ARG A 116 -7.84 6.51 21.73
N CYS A 117 -7.03 5.48 21.54
CA CYS A 117 -6.11 5.43 20.43
C CYS A 117 -6.50 4.30 19.47
N ARG A 118 -6.20 4.51 18.19
CA ARG A 118 -6.37 3.48 17.16
C ARG A 118 -5.13 2.60 17.18
N VAL A 119 -5.31 1.30 17.39
CA VAL A 119 -4.28 0.28 17.19
C VAL A 119 -4.54 -0.44 15.87
N TRP A 120 -3.49 -0.94 15.24
CA TRP A 120 -3.58 -1.75 14.02
C TRP A 120 -3.21 -3.18 14.32
N LEU A 121 -4.08 -4.12 14.00
CA LEU A 121 -3.84 -5.55 14.15
C LEU A 121 -3.39 -6.09 12.79
N PRO A 122 -2.29 -6.87 12.73
CA PRO A 122 -1.86 -7.49 11.49
C PRO A 122 -2.90 -8.48 10.97
N PRO A 123 -2.91 -8.79 9.67
CA PRO A 123 -3.74 -9.86 9.14
C PRO A 123 -3.47 -11.14 9.93
N ALA A 124 -4.52 -11.91 10.23
CA ALA A 124 -4.36 -13.21 10.84
C ALA A 124 -3.39 -14.02 9.99
N ALA A 125 -2.34 -14.60 10.61
CA ALA A 125 -1.49 -15.55 9.91
C ALA A 125 -2.42 -16.59 9.29
N SER A 126 -2.33 -16.78 7.97
CA SER A 126 -3.03 -17.86 7.29
C SER A 126 -2.48 -19.16 7.87
N SER A 127 -3.19 -19.72 8.84
CA SER A 127 -2.93 -21.03 9.43
C SER A 127 -3.09 -22.13 8.39
#